data_AF-A0A2J4QLC3-F1
#
_entry.id   AF-A0A2J4QLC3-F1
#
_cell.length_a   1.000
_cell.length_b   1.000
_cell.length_c   1.000
_cell.angle_alpha   90.00
_cell.angle_beta   90.00
_cell.angle_gamma   90.00
#
_symmetry.space_group_name_H-M   'P 1'
#
loop_
_entity.id
_entity.type
_entity.pdbx_description
1 polymer ?
#
loop_
_entity_poly.entity_id
_entity_poly.type
_entity_poly.pdbx_seq_one_letter_code
_entity_poly.pdbx_strand_id
1 'polypeptide(L)'
;IDNALRSAAARGVQVELMVANWNLKKPEVFWLKSLSLVPNVQLKVVTIPPASRGFIPFARVVHSKLMTIDGTTAWIGTSNWSGGYFDNSRNLELVLNNASMAARVDALYSQLWNSRYAAPIKVDFDYPLPHPGREFE
;
A
#
# COMPACT_ATOMS: atom_id res chain seq x y z
N ILE A 1 6.21 -4.67 -11.29
CA ILE A 1 5.15 -4.92 -10.27
C ILE A 1 3.76 -4.68 -10.86
N ASP A 2 3.45 -3.48 -11.38
CA ASP A 2 2.12 -3.19 -11.95
C ASP A 2 1.64 -4.25 -12.96
N ASN A 3 2.46 -4.59 -13.97
CA ASN A 3 2.16 -5.67 -14.91
C ASN A 3 1.88 -7.03 -14.24
N ALA A 4 2.58 -7.36 -13.14
CA ALA A 4 2.38 -8.61 -12.42
C ALA A 4 1.03 -8.63 -11.68
N LEU A 5 0.65 -7.51 -11.05
CA LEU A 5 -0.65 -7.36 -10.38
C LEU A 5 -1.79 -7.46 -11.40
N ARG A 6 -1.70 -6.74 -12.53
CA ARG A 6 -2.67 -6.83 -13.62
C ARG A 6 -2.79 -8.25 -14.18
N SER A 7 -1.66 -8.92 -14.36
CA SER A 7 -1.66 -10.30 -14.87
C SER A 7 -2.27 -11.28 -13.87
N ALA A 8 -2.05 -11.10 -12.57
CA ALA A 8 -2.70 -11.91 -11.54
C ALA A 8 -4.23 -11.71 -11.53
N ALA A 9 -4.66 -10.44 -11.54
CA ALA A 9 -6.07 -10.08 -11.60
C ALA A 9 -6.78 -10.64 -12.85
N ALA A 10 -6.12 -10.61 -14.01
CA ALA A 10 -6.61 -11.19 -15.26
C ALA A 10 -6.76 -12.72 -15.20
N ARG A 11 -6.02 -13.41 -14.34
CA ARG A 11 -6.19 -14.86 -14.06
C ARG A 11 -7.28 -15.15 -13.04
N GLY A 12 -8.01 -14.14 -12.54
CA GLY A 12 -9.07 -14.29 -11.55
C GLY A 12 -8.60 -14.19 -10.10
N VAL A 13 -7.33 -13.86 -9.84
CA VAL A 13 -6.82 -13.63 -8.48
C VAL A 13 -7.42 -12.34 -7.93
N GLN A 14 -7.96 -12.39 -6.71
CA GLN A 14 -8.37 -11.19 -5.98
C GLN A 14 -7.12 -10.47 -5.44
N VAL A 15 -6.97 -9.21 -5.79
CA VAL A 15 -5.84 -8.37 -5.37
C VAL A 15 -6.36 -7.24 -4.51
N GLU A 16 -5.96 -7.21 -3.25
CA GLU A 16 -6.17 -6.07 -2.37
C GLU A 16 -4.85 -5.31 -2.17
N LEU A 17 -4.88 -4.00 -2.38
CA LEU A 17 -3.70 -3.14 -2.28
C LEU A 17 -3.99 -1.95 -1.38
N MET A 18 -3.17 -1.78 -0.35
CA MET A 18 -3.11 -0.55 0.43
C MET A 18 -1.84 0.23 0.14
N VAL A 19 -1.99 1.55 -0.02
CA VAL A 19 -0.87 2.49 -0.10
C VAL A 19 -1.08 3.63 0.89
N ALA A 20 0.01 4.26 1.35
CA ALA A 20 -0.11 5.46 2.15
C ALA A 20 -0.58 6.63 1.26
N ASN A 21 -1.24 7.63 1.86
CA ASN A 21 -1.59 8.86 1.16
C ASN A 21 -0.37 9.60 0.57
N TRP A 22 0.83 9.35 1.07
CA TRP A 22 2.08 9.86 0.48
C TRP A 22 2.36 9.31 -0.94
N ASN A 23 1.72 8.21 -1.34
CA ASN A 23 1.84 7.65 -2.70
C ASN A 23 0.97 8.38 -3.73
N LEU A 24 0.21 9.41 -3.33
CA LEU A 24 -0.71 10.16 -4.20
C LEU A 24 -0.06 11.31 -4.98
N LYS A 25 1.26 11.45 -4.94
CA LYS A 25 1.97 12.42 -5.78
C LYS A 25 1.86 12.05 -7.27
N LYS A 26 1.96 13.06 -8.14
CA LYS A 26 2.05 12.88 -9.60
C LYS A 26 3.51 12.55 -9.98
N PRO A 27 3.74 11.66 -10.97
CA PRO A 27 2.74 10.95 -11.78
C PRO A 27 2.18 9.65 -11.17
N GLU A 28 2.69 9.19 -10.02
CA GLU A 28 2.40 7.86 -9.46
C GLU A 28 0.90 7.61 -9.21
N VAL A 29 0.17 8.64 -8.81
CA VAL A 29 -1.28 8.57 -8.61
C VAL A 29 -2.04 8.15 -9.87
N PHE A 30 -1.56 8.47 -11.07
CA PHE A 30 -2.20 8.06 -12.32
C PHE A 30 -2.13 6.54 -12.51
N TRP A 31 -1.02 5.92 -12.12
CA TRP A 31 -0.85 4.47 -12.18
C TRP A 31 -1.75 3.77 -11.16
N LEU A 32 -1.85 4.31 -9.94
CA LEU A 32 -2.76 3.78 -8.91
C LEU A 32 -4.22 3.87 -9.35
N LYS A 33 -4.65 5.00 -9.91
CA LYS A 33 -5.99 5.16 -10.48
C LYS A 33 -6.26 4.21 -11.64
N SER A 34 -5.29 4.02 -12.53
CA SER A 34 -5.41 3.07 -13.63
C SER A 34 -5.51 1.62 -13.14
N LEU A 35 -4.75 1.26 -12.10
CA LEU A 35 -4.76 -0.08 -11.53
C LEU A 35 -6.06 -0.37 -10.77
N SER A 36 -6.63 0.62 -10.08
CA SER A 36 -7.90 0.46 -9.35
C SER A 36 -9.12 0.23 -10.26
N LEU A 37 -8.99 0.45 -11.57
CA LEU A 37 -10.03 0.16 -12.56
C LEU A 37 -9.98 -1.28 -13.09
N VAL A 38 -8.96 -2.06 -12.73
CA VAL A 38 -8.81 -3.44 -13.20
C VAL A 38 -9.77 -4.36 -12.42
N PRO A 39 -10.55 -5.23 -13.09
CA PRO A 39 -11.39 -6.21 -12.39
C PRO A 39 -10.57 -7.07 -11.43
N ASN A 40 -11.17 -7.45 -10.29
CA ASN A 40 -10.51 -8.19 -9.20
C ASN A 40 -9.42 -7.40 -8.44
N VAL A 41 -9.23 -6.10 -8.72
CA VAL A 41 -8.35 -5.23 -7.92
C VAL A 41 -9.17 -4.31 -7.03
N GLN A 42 -8.89 -4.32 -5.74
CA GLN A 42 -9.37 -3.34 -4.77
C GLN A 42 -8.18 -2.53 -4.25
N LEU A 43 -8.25 -1.21 -4.40
CA LEU A 43 -7.19 -0.31 -3.95
C LEU A 43 -7.71 0.68 -2.92
N LYS A 44 -7.12 0.68 -1.73
CA LYS A 44 -7.40 1.67 -0.69
C LYS A 44 -6.16 2.53 -0.41
N VAL A 45 -6.42 3.80 -0.16
CA VAL A 45 -5.45 4.77 0.32
C VAL A 45 -5.63 4.92 1.82
N VAL A 46 -4.53 4.78 2.55
CA VAL A 46 -4.51 4.94 3.99
C VAL A 46 -4.05 6.34 4.37
N THR A 47 -4.90 7.06 5.10
CA THR A 47 -4.63 8.40 5.63
C THR A 47 -4.70 8.37 7.15
N ILE A 48 -3.56 8.53 7.81
CA ILE A 48 -3.50 8.65 9.26
C ILE A 48 -3.63 10.14 9.62
N PRO A 49 -4.60 10.54 10.46
CA PRO A 49 -4.78 11.96 10.79
C PRO A 49 -3.56 12.50 11.54
N PRO A 50 -3.33 13.83 11.51
CA PRO A 50 -2.33 14.48 12.34
C PRO A 50 -2.45 14.09 13.83
N ALA A 51 -1.37 14.24 14.58
CA ALA A 51 -1.44 14.06 16.02
C ALA A 51 -2.27 15.19 16.65
N SER A 52 -2.94 14.93 17.78
CA SER A 52 -3.69 15.96 18.50
C SER A 52 -2.84 17.15 18.96
N ARG A 53 -1.52 16.96 19.07
CA ARG A 53 -0.52 17.98 19.39
C ARG A 53 0.03 18.76 18.19
N GLY A 54 -0.52 18.54 17.00
CA GLY A 54 -0.10 19.21 15.76
C GLY A 54 0.72 18.32 14.82
N PHE A 55 1.22 18.95 13.74
CA PHE A 55 2.02 18.30 12.72
C PHE A 55 3.36 17.80 13.25
N ILE A 56 3.77 16.64 12.75
CA ILE A 56 5.07 16.03 13.04
C ILE A 56 5.70 15.70 11.68
N PRO A 57 6.82 16.35 11.31
CA PRO A 57 7.51 16.07 10.06
C PRO A 57 7.84 14.58 9.90
N PHE A 58 7.56 14.06 8.72
CA PHE A 58 7.81 12.68 8.28
C PHE A 58 7.15 11.58 9.13
N ALA A 59 6.10 11.92 9.88
CA ALA A 59 5.36 10.97 10.71
C ALA A 59 3.90 10.83 10.24
N ARG A 60 3.11 10.06 11.00
CA ARG A 60 1.68 9.82 10.73
C ARG A 60 1.46 9.25 9.32
N VAL A 61 2.25 8.24 8.98
CA VAL A 61 2.17 7.52 7.71
C VAL A 61 2.25 6.02 7.96
N VAL A 62 1.53 5.23 7.17
CA VAL A 62 1.72 3.78 7.17
C VAL A 62 2.97 3.45 6.36
N HIS A 63 3.89 2.71 6.98
CA HIS A 63 5.18 2.39 6.37
C HIS A 63 5.52 0.89 6.42
N SER A 64 4.56 0.05 6.78
CA SER A 64 4.70 -1.41 6.70
C SER A 64 4.79 -1.86 5.24
N LYS A 65 5.68 -2.82 4.95
CA LYS A 65 5.72 -3.51 3.66
C LYS A 65 5.51 -4.99 3.94
N LEU A 66 4.32 -5.45 3.62
CA LEU A 66 3.88 -6.81 3.88
C LEU A 66 2.89 -7.26 2.80
N MET A 67 2.77 -8.56 2.64
CA MET A 67 1.80 -9.19 1.75
C MET A 67 1.43 -10.56 2.33
N THR A 68 0.19 -10.97 2.17
CA THR A 68 -0.28 -12.33 2.43
C THR A 68 -0.75 -12.96 1.12
N ILE A 69 -0.56 -14.26 0.96
CA ILE A 69 -0.94 -15.01 -0.25
C ILE A 69 -1.66 -16.28 0.18
N ASP A 70 -2.88 -16.47 -0.32
CA ASP A 70 -3.72 -17.66 -0.20
C ASP A 70 -3.87 -18.23 1.23
N GLY A 71 -3.74 -17.37 2.26
CA GLY A 71 -3.80 -17.77 3.67
C GLY A 71 -2.64 -18.66 4.14
N THR A 72 -1.61 -18.87 3.32
CA THR A 72 -0.53 -19.84 3.59
C THR A 72 0.86 -19.22 3.58
N THR A 73 1.04 -18.11 2.86
CA THR A 73 2.33 -17.40 2.79
C THR A 73 2.21 -15.98 3.33
N ALA A 74 3.13 -15.60 4.20
CA ALA A 74 3.36 -14.22 4.63
C ALA A 74 4.70 -13.71 4.06
N TRP A 75 4.70 -12.48 3.61
CA TRP A 75 5.88 -11.76 3.18
C TRP A 75 5.99 -10.49 4.01
N ILE A 76 7.15 -10.27 4.64
CA ILE A 76 7.48 -9.02 5.35
C ILE A 76 8.88 -8.60 4.93
N GLY A 77 9.10 -7.31 4.71
CA GLY A 77 10.46 -6.85 4.47
C GLY A 77 10.63 -5.35 4.47
N THR A 78 11.76 -4.92 3.93
CA THR A 78 12.20 -3.52 3.98
C THR A 78 11.93 -2.78 2.68
N SER A 79 11.71 -3.49 1.57
CA SER A 79 11.57 -2.88 0.25
C SER A 79 10.24 -2.18 0.07
N ASN A 80 10.27 -0.94 -0.42
CA ASN A 80 9.10 -0.41 -1.12
C ASN A 80 8.95 -1.10 -2.48
N TRP A 81 7.73 -1.14 -3.00
CA TRP A 81 7.43 -1.73 -4.30
C TRP A 81 7.63 -0.70 -5.43
N SER A 82 8.87 -0.22 -5.59
CA SER A 82 9.28 0.67 -6.67
C SER A 82 10.62 0.22 -7.27
N GLY A 83 10.86 0.53 -8.55
CA GLY A 83 11.99 -0.02 -9.32
C GLY A 83 13.36 0.12 -8.63
N GLY A 84 13.65 1.26 -8.01
CA GLY A 84 14.92 1.47 -7.32
C GLY A 84 15.19 0.52 -6.13
N TYR A 85 14.16 -0.10 -5.56
CA TYR A 85 14.33 -1.11 -4.51
C TYR A 85 14.70 -2.50 -5.07
N PHE A 86 14.50 -2.75 -6.36
CA PHE A 86 14.92 -3.97 -7.03
C PHE A 86 16.36 -3.87 -7.55
N ASP A 87 16.76 -2.69 -8.04
CA ASP A 87 18.01 -2.55 -8.80
C ASP A 87 19.11 -1.77 -8.05
N ASN A 88 18.75 -0.82 -7.18
CA ASN A 88 19.68 0.18 -6.64
C ASN A 88 19.78 0.18 -5.11
N SER A 89 19.13 -0.76 -4.42
CA SER A 89 19.03 -0.78 -2.96
C SER A 89 19.39 -2.14 -2.39
N ARG A 90 19.93 -2.16 -1.18
CA ARG A 90 20.09 -3.40 -0.41
C ARG A 90 18.91 -3.55 0.54
N ASN A 91 18.13 -4.61 0.34
CA ASN A 91 16.94 -4.89 1.12
C ASN A 91 16.97 -6.30 1.72
N LEU A 92 16.11 -6.53 2.70
CA LEU A 92 15.86 -7.85 3.27
C LEU A 92 14.37 -8.15 3.20
N GLU A 93 14.06 -9.35 2.72
CA GLU A 93 12.71 -9.87 2.60
C GLU A 93 12.64 -11.22 3.31
N LEU A 94 11.61 -11.43 4.13
CA LEU A 94 11.33 -12.68 4.80
C LEU A 94 10.03 -13.26 4.24
N VAL A 95 10.15 -14.41 3.58
CA VAL A 95 9.02 -15.17 3.04
C VAL A 95 8.77 -16.38 3.94
N LEU A 96 7.60 -16.41 4.57
CA LEU A 96 7.18 -17.42 5.53
C LEU A 96 6.08 -18.28 4.90
N ASN A 97 6.42 -19.51 4.53
CA ASN A 97 5.45 -20.52 4.11
C ASN A 97 4.84 -21.18 5.36
N ASN A 98 3.98 -20.43 6.05
CA ASN A 98 3.39 -20.83 7.31
C ASN A 98 2.00 -20.20 7.49
N ALA A 99 0.96 -21.01 7.48
CA ALA A 99 -0.43 -20.55 7.56
C ALA A 99 -0.76 -19.78 8.86
N SER A 100 -0.15 -20.15 9.99
CA SER A 100 -0.35 -19.42 11.25
C SER A 100 0.26 -18.01 11.18
N MET A 101 1.43 -17.86 10.56
CA MET A 101 2.04 -16.54 10.34
C MET A 101 1.28 -15.74 9.28
N ALA A 102 0.85 -16.37 8.19
CA ALA A 102 -0.01 -15.74 7.19
C ALA A 102 -1.28 -15.16 7.84
N ALA A 103 -1.97 -15.94 8.67
CA ALA A 103 -3.16 -15.46 9.39
C ALA A 103 -2.87 -14.29 10.34
N ARG A 104 -1.72 -14.28 11.03
CA ARG A 104 -1.35 -13.16 11.92
C ARG A 104 -1.05 -11.87 11.15
N VAL A 105 -0.32 -11.98 10.03
CA VAL A 105 -0.01 -10.83 9.17
C VAL A 105 -1.28 -10.32 8.49
N ASP A 106 -2.16 -11.24 8.08
CA ASP A 106 -3.45 -10.91 7.48
C ASP A 106 -4.35 -10.16 8.47
N ALA A 107 -4.38 -10.58 9.74
CA ALA A 107 -5.14 -9.87 10.78
C ALA A 107 -4.63 -8.43 10.98
N LEU A 108 -3.31 -8.21 10.95
CA LEU A 108 -2.71 -6.86 11.00
C LEU A 108 -3.11 -6.02 9.78
N TYR A 109 -3.04 -6.60 8.58
CA TYR A 109 -3.47 -5.97 7.34
C TYR A 109 -4.96 -5.59 7.40
N SER A 110 -5.80 -6.56 7.76
CA SER A 110 -7.27 -6.45 7.85
C SER A 110 -7.72 -5.40 8.86
N GLN A 111 -7.00 -5.25 9.99
CA GLN A 111 -7.31 -4.20 10.97
C GLN A 111 -7.26 -2.80 10.34
N LEU A 112 -6.25 -2.55 9.51
CA LEU A 112 -6.10 -1.26 8.84
C LEU A 112 -7.05 -1.14 7.63
N TRP A 113 -7.17 -2.21 6.82
CA TRP A 113 -8.06 -2.27 5.65
C TRP A 113 -9.52 -1.93 5.98
N ASN A 114 -10.00 -2.43 7.13
CA ASN A 114 -11.38 -2.23 7.60
C ASN A 114 -11.53 -0.98 8.48
N SER A 115 -10.44 -0.25 8.74
CA SER A 115 -10.51 0.98 9.55
C SER A 115 -11.04 2.15 8.74
N ARG A 116 -11.54 3.18 9.45
CA ARG A 116 -11.91 4.48 8.85
C ARG A 116 -10.74 5.21 8.17
N TYR A 117 -9.51 4.77 8.37
CA TYR A 117 -8.32 5.40 7.79
C TYR A 117 -8.02 4.90 6.38
N ALA A 118 -8.59 3.76 5.96
CA ALA A 118 -8.41 3.20 4.63
C ALA A 118 -9.67 3.45 3.78
N ALA A 119 -9.53 4.28 2.74
CA ALA A 119 -10.64 4.62 1.84
C ALA A 119 -10.30 4.21 0.40
N PRO A 120 -11.26 3.76 -0.42
CA PRO A 120 -11.03 3.53 -1.84
C PRO A 120 -10.43 4.76 -2.53
N ILE A 121 -9.51 4.54 -3.46
CA ILE A 121 -8.98 5.65 -4.28
C ILE A 121 -10.09 6.24 -5.15
N LYS A 122 -10.12 7.56 -5.26
CA LYS A 122 -11.08 8.31 -6.09
C LYS A 122 -10.44 8.62 -7.43
N VAL A 123 -10.96 8.01 -8.50
CA VAL A 123 -10.40 8.13 -9.85
C VAL A 123 -10.60 9.55 -10.41
N ASP A 124 -11.71 10.19 -10.08
CA ASP A 124 -12.14 11.53 -10.50
C ASP A 124 -11.56 12.67 -9.65
N PHE A 125 -10.93 12.37 -8.50
CA PHE A 125 -10.40 13.38 -7.60
C PHE A 125 -8.97 13.78 -7.94
N ASP A 126 -8.68 15.08 -8.09
CA ASP A 126 -7.30 15.56 -8.23
C ASP A 126 -6.64 15.67 -6.85
N TYR A 127 -5.73 14.74 -6.56
CA TYR A 127 -5.06 14.70 -5.26
C TYR A 127 -3.99 15.80 -5.17
N PRO A 128 -3.94 16.55 -4.05
CA PRO A 128 -2.88 17.52 -3.83
C PRO A 128 -1.54 16.81 -3.66
N LEU A 129 -0.45 17.54 -3.90
CA LEU A 129 0.90 17.03 -3.63
C LEU A 129 1.02 16.69 -2.13
N PRO A 130 1.45 15.49 -1.75
CA PRO A 130 1.75 15.19 -0.36
C PRO A 130 2.97 16.00 0.10
N HIS A 131 2.89 16.59 1.30
CA HIS A 131 3.99 17.31 1.95
C HIS A 131 4.44 16.61 3.24
N PRO A 132 5.26 15.53 3.16
CA PRO A 132 5.71 14.78 4.34
C PRO A 132 6.43 15.62 5.40
N GLY A 133 7.14 16.67 4.99
CA GLY A 133 8.01 17.47 5.88
C GLY A 133 7.43 18.81 6.33
N ARG A 134 6.26 19.23 5.84
CA ARG A 134 5.68 20.57 6.10
C ARG A 134 4.16 20.49 6.23
N GLU A 135 3.58 21.36 7.04
CA GLU A 135 2.17 21.29 7.41
C GLU A 135 1.23 21.78 6.31
N PHE A 136 1.64 22.80 5.54
CA PHE A 136 0.89 23.38 4.43
C PHE A 136 1.84 24.07 3.43
N GLU A 137 1.61 23.86 2.13
CA GLU A 137 1.99 24.75 1.01
C GLU A 137 0.76 24.88 0.09
#